data_AF-A0A4Y9ERA5-F1
#
_entry.id   AF-A0A4Y9ERA5-F1
#
_cell.length_a   1.000
_cell.length_b   1.000
_cell.length_c   1.000
_cell.angle_alpha   90.00
_cell.angle_beta   90.00
_cell.angle_gamma   90.00
#
_symmetry.space_group_name_H-M   'P 1'
#
loop_
_entity.id
_entity.type
_entity.pdbx_description
1 polymer ?
#
loop_
_entity_poly.entity_id
_entity_poly.type
_entity_poly.pdbx_seq_one_letter_code
_entity_poly.pdbx_strand_id
1 'polypeptide(L)'
;MNPFSESESRDVQAGLEAQVLLDTPFFAKLLKDLSFEIAVQMLETAPDDPQGRERLYYKHQGLQAIEAELTARVALKDSIVAQLQTEPAEQESDTY
;
A
#
# COMPACT_ATOMS: atom_id res chain seq x y z
N MET A 1 16.32 -22.99 6.19
CA MET A 1 15.34 -22.66 7.24
C MET A 1 14.62 -21.41 6.79
N ASN A 2 13.29 -21.38 6.80
CA ASN A 2 12.54 -20.15 6.57
C ASN A 2 12.59 -19.34 7.88
N PRO A 3 13.15 -18.11 7.91
CA PRO A 3 13.25 -17.32 9.13
C PRO A 3 11.90 -16.71 9.57
N PHE A 4 10.86 -16.85 8.76
CA PHE A 4 9.53 -16.30 9.00
C PHE A 4 8.55 -17.37 9.47
N SER A 5 7.61 -16.98 10.34
CA SER A 5 6.37 -17.74 10.53
C SER A 5 5.54 -17.79 9.23
N GLU A 6 4.56 -18.68 9.15
CA GLU A 6 3.65 -18.74 7.99
C GLU A 6 2.85 -17.44 7.82
N SER A 7 2.51 -16.75 8.91
CA SER A 7 1.82 -15.47 8.83
C SER A 7 2.73 -14.37 8.27
N GLU A 8 3.92 -14.23 8.84
CA GLU A 8 4.90 -13.23 8.38
C GLU A 8 5.32 -13.48 6.94
N SER A 9 5.46 -14.74 6.52
CA SER A 9 5.74 -15.09 5.12
C SER A 9 4.68 -14.54 4.17
N ARG A 10 3.39 -14.59 4.56
CA ARG A 10 2.29 -14.04 3.76
C ARG A 10 2.31 -12.51 3.73
N ASP A 11 2.56 -11.87 4.87
CA ASP A 11 2.61 -10.40 4.96
C ASP A 11 3.80 -9.83 4.18
N VAL A 12 4.96 -10.48 4.26
CA VAL A 12 6.14 -10.13 3.46
C VAL A 12 5.85 -10.29 1.97
N GLN A 13 5.23 -11.41 1.56
CA GLN A 13 4.85 -11.63 0.16
C GLN A 13 3.87 -10.56 -0.35
N ALA A 14 2.85 -10.24 0.44
CA ALA A 14 1.88 -9.21 0.10
C ALA A 14 2.51 -7.81 -0.03
N GLY A 15 3.47 -7.48 0.84
CA GLY A 15 4.22 -6.23 0.75
C GLY A 15 5.18 -6.18 -0.45
N LEU A 16 5.78 -7.31 -0.85
CA LEU A 16 6.58 -7.40 -2.07
C LEU A 16 5.72 -7.18 -3.33
N GLU A 17 4.54 -7.80 -3.39
CA GLU A 17 3.60 -7.59 -4.49
C GLU A 17 3.10 -6.14 -4.55
N ALA A 18 2.81 -5.54 -3.40
CA ALA A 18 2.45 -4.13 -3.31
C ALA A 18 3.58 -3.20 -3.80
N GLN A 19 4.83 -3.50 -3.41
CA GLN A 19 6.00 -2.76 -3.87
C GLN A 19 6.13 -2.81 -5.40
N VAL A 20 5.98 -4.00 -5.99
CA VAL A 20 6.04 -4.16 -7.46
C VAL A 20 4.98 -3.31 -8.16
N LEU A 21 3.75 -3.27 -7.63
CA LEU A 21 2.69 -2.44 -8.18
C LEU A 21 3.04 -0.95 -8.07
N LEU A 22 3.51 -0.47 -6.91
CA LEU A 22 3.86 0.93 -6.69
C LEU A 22 5.07 1.38 -7.52
N ASP A 23 6.06 0.50 -7.72
CA ASP A 23 7.25 0.79 -8.52
C ASP A 23 7.00 0.73 -10.03
N THR A 24 5.86 0.18 -10.45
CA THR A 24 5.48 0.09 -11.85
C THR A 24 5.12 1.50 -12.37
N PRO A 25 5.87 2.09 -13.32
CA PRO A 25 5.62 3.47 -13.78
C PRO A 25 4.21 3.65 -14.37
N PHE A 26 3.66 2.59 -14.96
CA PHE A 26 2.29 2.59 -15.48
C PHE A 26 1.24 2.76 -14.38
N PHE A 27 1.43 2.15 -13.21
CA PHE A 27 0.47 2.25 -12.11
C PHE A 27 0.40 3.67 -11.54
N ALA A 28 1.55 4.29 -11.29
CA ALA A 28 1.61 5.69 -10.86
C ALA A 28 0.97 6.65 -11.88
N LYS A 29 1.22 6.42 -13.18
CA LYS A 29 0.56 7.18 -14.25
C LYS A 29 -0.96 6.98 -14.23
N LEU A 30 -1.42 5.73 -14.09
CA LEU A 30 -2.84 5.39 -14.07
C LEU A 30 -3.58 6.07 -12.89
N LEU A 31 -3.02 6.02 -11.68
CA LEU A 31 -3.62 6.68 -10.51
C LEU A 31 -3.73 8.19 -10.71
N LYS A 32 -2.70 8.81 -11.30
CA LYS A 32 -2.68 10.24 -11.61
C LYS A 32 -3.73 10.60 -12.67
N ASP A 33 -3.81 9.83 -13.74
CA ASP A 33 -4.77 10.05 -14.82
C ASP A 33 -6.21 9.93 -14.30
N LEU A 34 -6.51 8.90 -13.50
CA LEU A 34 -7.84 8.71 -12.90
C LEU A 34 -8.20 9.84 -11.92
N SER A 35 -7.24 10.28 -11.10
CA SER A 35 -7.45 11.40 -10.17
C SER A 35 -7.73 12.70 -10.91
N PHE A 36 -6.99 12.95 -12.00
CA PHE A 36 -7.23 14.10 -12.88
C PHE A 36 -8.60 14.04 -13.55
N GLU A 37 -8.98 12.87 -14.09
CA GLU A 37 -10.28 12.66 -14.72
C GLU A 37 -11.44 12.92 -13.74
N ILE A 38 -11.32 12.43 -12.51
CA ILE A 38 -12.32 12.68 -11.44
C ILE A 38 -12.40 14.17 -11.12
N ALA A 39 -11.27 14.87 -11.01
CA ALA A 39 -11.25 16.31 -10.74
C ALA A 39 -11.92 17.12 -11.86
N VAL A 40 -11.67 16.76 -13.12
CA VAL A 40 -12.35 17.38 -14.28
C VAL A 40 -13.86 17.13 -14.20
N GLN A 41 -14.29 15.87 -13.98
CA GLN A 41 -15.70 15.55 -13.85
C GLN A 41 -16.38 16.29 -12.68
N MET A 42 -15.68 16.51 -11.57
CA MET A 42 -16.21 17.28 -10.43
C MET A 42 -16.47 18.73 -10.80
N LEU A 43 -15.54 19.35 -11.54
CA LEU A 43 -15.67 20.74 -12.00
C LEU A 43 -16.79 20.90 -13.03
N GLU A 44 -17.03 19.86 -13.83
CA GLU A 44 -18.09 19.82 -14.85
C GLU A 44 -19.46 19.39 -14.29
N THR A 45 -19.52 18.93 -13.04
CA THR A 45 -20.78 18.48 -12.44
C THR A 45 -21.72 19.68 -12.24
N ALA A 46 -22.96 19.53 -12.70
CA ALA A 46 -23.97 20.58 -12.60
C ALA A 46 -24.22 20.99 -11.13
N PRO A 47 -24.49 22.29 -10.85
CA PRO A 47 -24.73 22.78 -9.49
C PRO A 47 -25.84 22.04 -8.74
N ASP A 48 -26.85 21.58 -9.47
CA ASP A 48 -28.04 20.88 -9.02
C ASP A 48 -27.90 19.35 -8.98
N ASP A 49 -26.71 18.81 -9.25
CA ASP A 49 -26.42 17.37 -9.11
C ASP A 49 -25.49 17.07 -7.91
N PRO A 50 -26.01 17.11 -6.67
CA PRO A 50 -25.24 16.76 -5.49
C PRO A 50 -24.83 15.28 -5.48
N GLN A 51 -25.64 14.38 -6.05
CA GLN A 51 -25.36 12.94 -6.10
C GLN A 51 -24.17 12.63 -7.02
N GLY A 52 -24.08 13.31 -8.16
CA GLY A 52 -22.93 13.23 -9.06
C GLY A 52 -21.64 13.63 -8.38
N ARG A 53 -21.65 14.76 -7.66
CA ARG A 53 -20.48 15.25 -6.88
C ARG A 53 -20.07 14.27 -5.78
N GLU A 54 -21.04 13.78 -5.01
CA GLU A 54 -20.79 12.81 -3.93
C GLU A 54 -20.19 11.51 -4.47
N ARG A 55 -20.72 10.98 -5.58
CA ARG A 55 -20.16 9.79 -6.25
C ARG A 55 -18.72 10.02 -6.69
N LEU A 56 -18.41 11.17 -7.26
CA LEU A 56 -17.04 11.51 -7.67
C LEU A 56 -16.11 11.64 -6.46
N TYR A 57 -16.60 12.22 -5.36
CA TYR A 57 -15.85 12.32 -4.11
C TYR A 57 -15.47 10.94 -3.57
N TYR A 58 -16.43 10.02 -3.50
CA TYR A 58 -16.15 8.64 -3.05
C TYR A 58 -15.24 7.88 -4.00
N LYS A 59 -15.31 8.12 -5.31
CA LYS A 59 -14.33 7.57 -6.26
C LYS A 59 -12.91 8.05 -5.96
N HIS A 60 -12.75 9.36 -5.74
CA HIS A 60 -11.44 9.92 -5.38
C HIS A 60 -10.91 9.33 -4.06
N GLN A 61 -11.76 9.27 -3.03
CA GLN A 61 -11.39 8.64 -1.76
C GLN A 61 -11.00 7.17 -1.92
N GLY A 62 -11.71 6.43 -2.77
CA GLY A 62 -11.38 5.04 -3.07
C GLY A 62 -9.98 4.88 -3.70
N LEU A 63 -9.60 5.75 -4.64
CA LEU A 63 -8.25 5.74 -5.21
C LEU A 63 -7.18 6.00 -4.15
N GLN A 64 -7.39 6.99 -3.29
CA GLN A 64 -6.46 7.29 -2.20
C GLN A 64 -6.35 6.13 -1.21
N ALA A 65 -7.46 5.45 -0.91
CA ALA A 65 -7.47 4.30 -0.03
C ALA A 65 -6.68 3.11 -0.61
N ILE A 66 -6.75 2.88 -1.92
CA ILE A 66 -5.96 1.84 -2.60
C ILE A 66 -4.46 2.13 -2.48
N GLU A 67 -4.04 3.36 -2.78
CA GLU A 67 -2.63 3.76 -2.69
C GLU A 67 -2.11 3.66 -1.24
N ALA A 68 -2.92 4.10 -0.28
CA ALA A 68 -2.59 4.03 1.14
C ALA A 68 -2.44 2.57 1.63
N GLU A 69 -3.34 1.68 1.24
CA GLU A 69 -3.28 0.25 1.60
C GLU A 69 -2.02 -0.43 1.02
N LEU A 70 -1.68 -0.16 -0.23
CA LEU A 70 -0.45 -0.68 -0.84
C LEU A 70 0.79 -0.18 -0.10
N THR A 71 0.82 1.12 0.24
CA THR A 71 1.91 1.72 1.01
C THR A 71 2.03 1.10 2.40
N ALA A 72 0.90 0.85 3.07
CA ALA A 72 0.87 0.22 4.38
C ALA A 72 1.43 -1.23 4.35
N ARG A 73 1.13 -1.99 3.29
CA ARG A 73 1.68 -3.34 3.09
C ARG A 73 3.20 -3.32 2.89
N VAL A 74 3.71 -2.35 2.13
CA VAL A 74 5.16 -2.15 1.98
C VAL A 74 5.81 -1.86 3.33
N ALA A 75 5.26 -0.92 4.09
CA ALA A 75 5.76 -0.55 5.41
C ALA A 75 5.74 -1.73 6.40
N LEU A 76 4.68 -2.54 6.38
CA LEU A 76 4.59 -3.76 7.19
C LEU A 76 5.70 -4.75 6.83
N LYS A 77 5.86 -5.05 5.53
CA LYS A 77 6.96 -5.90 5.04
C LYS A 77 8.33 -5.37 5.47
N ASP A 78 8.59 -4.08 5.34
CA ASP A 78 9.85 -3.47 5.78
C ASP A 78 10.06 -3.62 7.29
N SER A 79 9.01 -3.47 8.10
CA SER A 79 9.08 -3.63 9.56
C SER A 79 9.42 -5.07 9.99
N ILE A 80 8.82 -6.07 9.34
CA ILE A 80 9.09 -7.50 9.63
C ILE A 80 10.53 -7.84 9.25
N VAL A 81 10.99 -7.38 8.08
CA VAL A 81 12.37 -7.63 7.63
C VAL A 81 13.39 -6.94 8.54
N ALA A 82 13.11 -5.74 9.04
CA ALA A 82 13.98 -5.01 9.95
C ALA A 82 14.12 -5.70 11.32
N GLN A 83 13.04 -6.27 11.86
CA GLN A 83 13.07 -7.01 13.13
C GLN A 83 14.07 -8.18 13.09
N LEU A 84 14.08 -8.93 11.98
CA LEU A 84 15.01 -10.05 11.78
C LEU A 84 16.48 -9.63 11.64
N GLN A 85 16.75 -8.41 11.19
CA GLN A 85 18.13 -7.88 11.10
C GLN A 85 18.65 -7.40 12.46
N THR A 86 17.74 -7.16 13.41
CA THR A 86 18.04 -6.59 14.73
C THR A 86 18.14 -7.66 15.82
N GLU A 87 17.77 -8.91 15.53
CA GLU A 87 18.02 -10.09 16.38
C GLU A 87 19.27 -10.85 15.90
N PRO A 88 20.51 -10.38 16.21
CA PRO A 88 21.66 -11.25 16.12
C PRO A 88 21.55 -12.30 17.22
N ALA A 89 21.76 -13.56 16.86
CA ALA A 89 21.79 -14.72 17.73
C ALA A 89 22.33 -14.40 19.13
N GLU A 90 21.48 -14.52 20.16
CA GLU A 90 21.94 -14.77 21.52
C GLU A 90 22.64 -16.14 21.50
N GLN A 91 23.92 -16.11 21.15
CA GLN A 91 24.83 -17.24 21.24
C GLN A 91 24.98 -17.60 22.72
N GLU A 92 24.55 -18.81 23.03
CA GLU A 92 25.08 -19.71 24.06
C GLU A 92 26.34 -19.16 24.78
N SER A 93 26.17 -18.60 25.98
CA SER A 93 27.25 -18.50 26.95
C SER A 93 26.70 -18.53 28.38
N ASP A 94 26.45 -19.75 28.87
CA ASP A 94 26.84 -20.12 30.24
C ASP A 94 26.74 -21.64 30.39
N THR A 95 27.72 -22.32 29.81
CA THR A 95 28.21 -23.58 30.38
C THR A 95 29.67 -23.34 30.67
N TYR A 96 30.01 -23.09 31.94
CA TYR A 96 31.09 -23.74 32.69
C TYR A 96 31.08 -23.26 34.15
#